data_AF-A0A5B7CBZ3-F1
#
_entry.id   AF-A0A5B7CBZ3-F1
#
_cell.length_a   1.000
_cell.length_b   1.000
_cell.length_c   1.000
_cell.angle_alpha   90.00
_cell.angle_beta   90.00
_cell.angle_gamma   90.00
#
_symmetry.space_group_name_H-M   'P 1'
#
loop_
_entity.id
_entity.type
_entity.pdbx_description
1 polymer ?
#
loop_
_entity_poly.entity_id
_entity_poly.type
_entity_poly.pdbx_seq_one_letter_code
_entity_poly.pdbx_strand_id
1 'polypeptide(L)'
;EDDHLMSRIYYVEAEVINQLQSQASSSSSGSRRSKIETFSAFLWKLIAEGGRDCSKKCKIGIVVDGRERLITNNNNNLSSIMMQNYFGNVLSVPYSEASVGELKAIPLSQVADAVHAFLEGATKEEHFLGLIDWVELHRPEKAIVKVYCKDDDDDEAAVVVSSGQRFPVSRIDFGWGQPAFGSYHF
;
A
#
# COMPACT_ATOMS: atom_id res chain seq x y z
N GLU A 1 -28.18 9.03 -2.57
CA GLU A 1 -27.47 10.32 -2.41
C GLU A 1 -26.39 10.33 -3.48
N ASP A 2 -26.15 11.46 -4.15
CA ASP A 2 -25.00 11.56 -5.06
C ASP A 2 -23.73 11.49 -4.20
N ASP A 3 -22.96 10.40 -4.34
CA ASP A 3 -21.65 10.26 -3.72
C ASP A 3 -20.72 11.34 -4.29
N HIS A 4 -20.66 12.48 -3.61
CA HIS A 4 -19.77 13.56 -3.98
C HIS A 4 -18.34 13.21 -3.56
N LEU A 5 -17.59 12.62 -4.49
CA LEU A 5 -16.17 12.32 -4.28
C LEU A 5 -15.40 13.62 -4.03
N MET A 6 -14.72 13.67 -2.88
CA MET A 6 -13.87 14.80 -2.51
C MET A 6 -12.39 14.40 -2.58
N SER A 7 -11.59 15.20 -3.28
CA SER A 7 -10.14 15.10 -3.26
C SER A 7 -9.55 16.13 -2.30
N ARG A 8 -8.61 15.71 -1.44
CA ARG A 8 -7.92 16.57 -0.46
C ARG A 8 -6.44 16.21 -0.39
N ILE A 9 -5.60 17.25 -0.28
CA ILE A 9 -4.15 17.11 -0.08
C ILE A 9 -3.86 17.41 1.39
N TYR A 10 -3.16 16.48 2.05
CA TYR A 10 -2.71 16.65 3.43
C TYR A 10 -1.19 16.75 3.45
N TYR A 11 -0.67 17.79 4.10
CA TYR A 11 0.74 17.92 4.39
C TYR A 11 1.02 17.30 5.76
N VAL A 12 1.99 16.38 5.82
CA VAL A 12 2.42 15.73 7.06
C VAL A 12 3.91 15.97 7.24
N GLU A 13 4.27 16.61 8.35
CA GLU A 13 5.66 16.92 8.69
C GLU A 13 6.48 15.65 8.93
N ALA A 14 7.78 15.72 8.62
CA ALA A 14 8.68 14.57 8.77
C ALA A 14 8.79 14.12 10.23
N GLU A 15 8.74 15.06 11.16
CA GLU A 15 8.74 14.86 12.61
C GLU A 15 7.55 14.01 13.05
N VAL A 16 6.35 14.29 12.52
CA VAL A 16 5.13 13.52 12.79
C VAL A 16 5.27 12.10 12.26
N ILE A 17 5.79 11.92 11.05
CA ILE A 17 6.05 10.58 10.50
C ILE A 17 7.07 9.82 11.36
N ASN A 18 8.11 10.48 11.84
CA ASN A 18 9.12 9.85 12.69
C ASN A 18 8.55 9.44 14.06
N GLN A 19 7.66 10.27 14.64
CA GLN A 19 6.93 9.94 15.87
C GLN A 19 6.01 8.74 15.66
N LEU A 20 5.20 8.72 14.60
CA LEU A 20 4.35 7.57 14.26
C LEU A 20 5.20 6.31 14.08
N GLN A 21 6.35 6.41 13.41
CA GLN A 21 7.22 5.26 13.17
C GLN A 21 7.82 4.73 14.48
N SER A 22 8.11 5.61 15.44
CA SER A 22 8.56 5.21 16.78
C SER A 22 7.47 4.45 17.54
N GLN A 23 6.23 4.92 17.47
CA GLN A 23 5.06 4.26 18.09
C GLN A 23 4.71 2.94 17.41
N ALA A 24 4.84 2.88 16.08
CA ALA A 24 4.59 1.67 15.31
C ALA A 24 5.67 0.60 15.50
N SER A 25 6.90 1.00 15.84
CA SER A 25 8.05 0.10 16.02
C SER A 25 8.28 -0.32 17.47
N SER A 26 7.39 0.02 18.40
CA SER A 26 7.55 -0.31 19.83
C SER A 26 7.20 -1.77 20.18
N SER A 27 6.85 -2.59 19.18
CA SER A 27 6.55 -4.02 19.33
C SER A 27 7.80 -4.87 19.60
N SER A 28 7.59 -6.06 20.18
CA SER A 28 8.60 -7.07 20.55
C SER A 28 9.42 -7.67 19.39
N SER A 29 9.13 -7.30 18.13
CA SER A 29 9.81 -7.84 16.94
C SER A 29 11.20 -7.23 16.68
N GLY A 30 11.56 -6.14 17.38
CA GLY A 30 12.89 -5.51 17.31
C GLY A 30 13.23 -4.82 15.98
N SER A 31 12.38 -4.92 14.95
CA SER A 31 12.60 -4.32 13.63
C SER A 31 11.81 -3.03 13.46
N ARG A 32 12.48 -1.99 12.95
CA ARG A 32 11.86 -0.70 12.65
C ARG A 32 10.91 -0.85 11.45
N ARG A 33 9.61 -0.60 11.66
CA ARG A 33 8.60 -0.58 10.59
C ARG A 33 8.94 0.53 9.59
N SER A 34 8.75 0.31 8.29
CA SER A 34 8.96 1.34 7.27
C SER A 34 7.97 2.50 7.41
N LYS A 35 8.28 3.65 6.80
CA LYS A 35 7.39 4.82 6.83
C LYS A 35 6.04 4.52 6.17
N ILE A 36 6.03 3.73 5.09
CA ILE A 36 4.80 3.35 4.40
C ILE A 36 3.95 2.39 5.23
N GLU A 37 4.55 1.39 5.88
CA GLU A 37 3.84 0.47 6.78
C GLU A 37 3.24 1.24 7.96
N THR A 38 4.05 2.09 8.59
CA THR A 38 3.65 2.94 9.71
C THR A 38 2.46 3.83 9.35
N PHE A 39 2.57 4.58 8.25
CA PHE A 39 1.55 5.54 7.86
C PHE A 39 0.27 4.83 7.39
N SER A 40 0.40 3.68 6.72
CA SER A 40 -0.75 2.84 6.34
C SER A 40 -1.47 2.30 7.58
N ALA A 41 -0.74 1.83 8.59
CA ALA A 41 -1.32 1.39 9.85
C ALA A 41 -2.05 2.52 10.58
N PHE A 42 -1.44 3.71 10.61
CA PHE A 42 -2.07 4.91 11.17
C PHE A 42 -3.37 5.25 10.42
N LEU A 43 -3.34 5.27 9.08
CA LEU A 43 -4.51 5.56 8.26
C LEU A 43 -5.62 4.51 8.45
N TRP A 44 -5.28 3.24 8.52
CA TRP A 44 -6.23 2.15 8.75
C TRP A 44 -6.95 2.32 10.09
N LYS A 45 -6.18 2.61 11.15
CA LYS A 45 -6.73 2.89 12.48
C LYS A 45 -7.57 4.17 12.46
N LEU A 46 -7.10 5.25 11.84
CA LEU A 46 -7.82 6.52 11.74
C LEU A 46 -9.19 6.37 11.06
N ILE A 47 -9.27 5.57 10.00
CA ILE A 47 -10.53 5.28 9.31
C ILE A 47 -11.46 4.48 10.24
N ALA A 48 -10.94 3.46 10.92
CA ALA A 48 -11.71 2.70 11.90
C ALA A 48 -12.22 3.58 13.05
N GLU A 49 -11.45 4.57 13.52
CA GLU A 49 -11.90 5.52 14.55
C GLU A 49 -13.18 6.28 14.14
N GLY A 50 -13.34 6.57 12.85
CA GLY A 50 -14.55 7.18 12.30
C GLY A 50 -15.76 6.24 12.22
N GLY A 51 -15.53 4.93 12.23
CA GLY A 51 -16.58 3.90 12.13
C GLY A 51 -17.38 3.75 13.43
N ARG A 52 -18.70 3.53 13.32
CA ARG A 52 -19.60 3.43 14.48
C ARG A 52 -19.88 1.99 14.90
N ASP A 53 -20.03 1.10 13.94
CA ASP A 53 -20.32 -0.31 14.19
C ASP A 53 -19.01 -1.08 14.39
N CYS A 54 -18.76 -1.56 15.61
CA CYS A 54 -17.56 -2.30 15.95
C CYS A 54 -17.45 -3.66 15.24
N SER A 55 -18.56 -4.21 14.73
CA SER A 55 -18.59 -5.51 14.04
C SER A 55 -18.22 -5.41 12.56
N LYS A 56 -18.41 -4.24 11.95
CA LYS A 56 -18.06 -4.00 10.55
C LYS A 56 -16.55 -4.02 10.32
N LYS A 57 -16.17 -4.39 9.10
CA LYS A 57 -14.76 -4.54 8.71
C LYS A 57 -14.20 -3.30 8.05
N CYS A 58 -12.94 -2.98 8.36
CA CYS A 58 -12.14 -2.06 7.57
C CYS A 58 -11.07 -2.84 6.81
N LYS A 59 -10.98 -2.62 5.50
CA LYS A 59 -9.95 -3.21 4.64
C LYS A 59 -8.84 -2.20 4.35
N ILE A 60 -7.58 -2.65 4.35
CA ILE A 60 -6.45 -1.87 3.82
C ILE A 60 -5.70 -2.67 2.77
N GLY A 61 -5.55 -2.09 1.59
CA GLY A 61 -4.68 -2.57 0.53
C GLY A 61 -3.47 -1.66 0.36
N ILE A 62 -2.33 -2.23 -0.03
CA ILE A 62 -1.12 -1.45 -0.33
C ILE A 62 -0.60 -1.88 -1.69
N VAL A 63 -0.36 -0.92 -2.58
CA VAL A 63 0.19 -1.20 -3.91
C VAL A 63 1.68 -1.54 -3.80
N VAL A 64 2.08 -2.69 -4.35
CA VAL A 64 3.45 -3.18 -4.39
C VAL A 64 3.97 -3.21 -5.83
N ASP A 65 5.11 -2.56 -6.06
CA ASP A 65 5.83 -2.60 -7.35
C ASP A 65 6.63 -3.89 -7.48
N GLY A 66 6.32 -4.69 -8.51
CA GLY A 66 6.95 -5.98 -8.78
C GLY A 66 8.25 -5.89 -9.57
N ARG A 67 8.61 -4.75 -10.16
CA ARG A 67 9.81 -4.62 -11.01
C ARG A 67 11.08 -5.06 -10.28
N GLU A 68 11.32 -4.50 -9.10
CA GLU A 68 12.48 -4.87 -8.28
C GLU A 68 12.44 -6.33 -7.82
N ARG A 69 11.24 -6.90 -7.62
CA ARG A 69 11.09 -8.28 -7.12
C ARG A 69 11.44 -9.30 -8.21
N LEU A 70 11.02 -9.04 -9.45
CA LEU A 70 11.26 -9.91 -10.61
C LEU A 70 12.69 -9.77 -11.20
N ILE A 71 13.50 -8.85 -10.68
CA ILE A 71 14.90 -8.68 -11.08
C ILE A 71 15.82 -9.65 -10.31
N THR A 72 15.44 -10.02 -9.08
CA THR A 72 16.32 -10.64 -8.07
C THR A 72 17.01 -11.93 -8.53
N ASN A 73 16.39 -12.74 -9.39
CA ASN A 73 16.96 -14.00 -9.89
C ASN A 73 17.64 -13.92 -11.26
N ASN A 74 17.64 -12.77 -11.92
CA ASN A 74 18.22 -12.63 -13.25
C ASN A 74 19.67 -12.11 -13.19
N ASN A 75 20.64 -13.02 -13.27
CA ASN A 75 22.08 -12.72 -13.45
C ASN A 75 22.40 -12.01 -14.79
N ASN A 76 21.39 -11.68 -15.60
CA ASN A 76 21.54 -10.94 -16.85
C ASN A 76 21.25 -9.46 -16.61
N ASN A 77 22.30 -8.63 -16.75
CA ASN A 77 22.19 -7.18 -16.63
C ASN A 77 21.17 -6.57 -17.60
N LEU A 78 20.98 -7.16 -18.79
CA LEU A 78 20.07 -6.61 -19.79
C LEU A 78 18.60 -6.78 -19.40
N SER A 79 18.19 -7.97 -18.91
CA SER A 79 16.80 -8.19 -18.48
C SER A 79 16.46 -7.34 -17.25
N SER A 80 17.43 -7.14 -16.35
CA SER A 80 17.30 -6.26 -15.21
C SER A 80 17.02 -4.80 -15.62
N ILE A 81 17.80 -4.27 -16.58
CA ILE A 81 17.59 -2.92 -17.12
C ILE A 81 16.23 -2.81 -17.83
N MET A 82 15.84 -3.82 -18.61
CA MET A 82 14.53 -3.85 -19.27
C MET A 82 13.39 -3.80 -18.26
N MET A 83 13.47 -4.55 -17.16
CA MET A 83 12.45 -4.53 -16.11
C MET A 83 12.38 -3.19 -15.37
N GLN A 84 13.52 -2.55 -15.09
CA GLN A 84 13.56 -1.22 -14.48
C GLN A 84 12.90 -0.16 -15.37
N ASN A 85 13.08 -0.26 -16.69
CA ASN A 85 12.54 0.68 -17.67
C ASN A 85 11.16 0.30 -18.21
N TYR A 86 10.61 -0.84 -17.77
CA TYR A 86 9.29 -1.29 -18.23
C TYR A 86 8.20 -0.32 -17.77
N PHE A 87 7.50 0.28 -18.73
CA PHE A 87 6.51 1.33 -18.47
C PHE A 87 5.09 0.80 -18.21
N GLY A 88 4.84 -0.49 -18.44
CA GLY A 88 3.53 -1.11 -18.20
C GLY A 88 3.26 -1.43 -16.73
N ASN A 89 2.11 -2.03 -16.43
CA ASN A 89 1.76 -2.39 -15.05
C ASN A 89 2.53 -3.64 -14.58
N VAL A 90 3.19 -3.51 -13.43
CA VAL A 90 3.81 -4.63 -12.70
C VAL A 90 3.48 -4.44 -11.23
N LEU A 91 2.20 -4.60 -10.90
CA LEU A 91 1.64 -4.23 -9.61
C LEU A 91 0.91 -5.41 -8.98
N SER A 92 1.04 -5.52 -7.67
CA SER A 92 0.14 -6.32 -6.84
C SER A 92 -0.48 -5.43 -5.77
N VAL A 93 -1.69 -5.75 -5.34
CA VAL A 93 -2.40 -5.02 -4.28
C VAL A 93 -2.82 -6.04 -3.21
N PRO A 94 -1.86 -6.55 -2.42
CA PRO A 94 -2.19 -7.32 -1.23
C PRO A 94 -3.02 -6.47 -0.27
N TYR A 95 -3.87 -7.12 0.50
CA TYR A 95 -4.73 -6.45 1.45
C TYR A 95 -4.94 -7.28 2.72
N SER A 96 -5.37 -6.59 3.77
CA SER A 96 -5.82 -7.19 5.02
C SER A 96 -7.15 -6.55 5.45
N GLU A 97 -7.85 -7.23 6.36
CA GLU A 97 -9.12 -6.78 6.92
C GLU A 97 -9.15 -7.07 8.43
N ALA A 98 -9.77 -6.17 9.19
CA ALA A 98 -9.99 -6.31 10.62
C ALA A 98 -11.26 -5.54 10.98
N SER A 99 -11.94 -5.93 12.05
CA SER A 99 -13.12 -5.21 12.51
C SER A 99 -12.76 -3.83 13.06
N VAL A 100 -13.70 -2.89 12.99
CA VAL A 100 -13.60 -1.56 13.61
C VAL A 100 -13.26 -1.69 15.09
N GLY A 101 -13.89 -2.62 15.79
CA GLY A 101 -13.65 -2.87 17.22
C GLY A 101 -12.21 -3.30 17.51
N GLU A 102 -11.67 -4.24 16.73
CA GLU A 102 -10.28 -4.69 16.87
C GLU A 102 -9.28 -3.57 16.62
N LEU A 103 -9.45 -2.84 15.51
CA LEU A 103 -8.54 -1.75 15.13
C LEU A 103 -8.51 -0.63 16.17
N LYS A 104 -9.64 -0.31 16.80
CA LYS A 104 -9.71 0.64 17.92
C LYS A 104 -8.98 0.13 19.15
N ALA A 105 -9.17 -1.13 19.49
CA ALA A 105 -8.67 -1.73 20.74
C ALA A 105 -7.14 -1.91 20.76
N ILE A 106 -6.51 -2.25 19.63
CA ILE A 106 -5.08 -2.59 19.58
C ILE A 106 -4.19 -1.35 19.36
N PRO A 107 -2.96 -1.32 19.91
CA PRO A 107 -2.03 -0.21 19.70
C PRO A 107 -1.55 -0.13 18.24
N LEU A 108 -1.09 1.06 17.82
CA LEU A 108 -0.57 1.29 16.46
C LEU A 108 0.54 0.29 16.07
N SER A 109 1.36 -0.13 17.02
CA SER A 109 2.44 -1.10 16.79
C SER A 109 1.91 -2.45 16.30
N GLN A 110 0.83 -2.95 16.89
CA GLN A 110 0.19 -4.19 16.45
C GLN A 110 -0.51 -4.05 15.10
N VAL A 111 -1.12 -2.89 14.82
CA VAL A 111 -1.67 -2.59 13.48
C VAL A 111 -0.53 -2.59 12.44
N ALA A 112 0.62 -2.00 12.77
CA ALA A 112 1.79 -1.98 11.89
C ALA A 112 2.40 -3.38 11.70
N ASP A 113 2.35 -4.23 12.72
CA ASP A 113 2.75 -5.64 12.61
C ASP A 113 1.82 -6.40 11.66
N ALA A 114 0.50 -6.18 11.74
CA ALA A 114 -0.47 -6.75 10.81
C ALA A 114 -0.21 -6.28 9.37
N VAL A 115 0.07 -4.98 9.19
CA VAL A 115 0.44 -4.42 7.87
C VAL A 115 1.70 -5.06 7.32
N HIS A 116 2.72 -5.21 8.14
CA HIS A 116 3.96 -5.88 7.74
C HIS A 116 3.72 -7.33 7.35
N ALA A 117 2.95 -8.09 8.14
CA ALA A 117 2.74 -9.51 7.93
C ALA A 117 2.14 -9.80 6.55
N PHE A 118 1.13 -9.02 6.10
CA PHE A 118 0.55 -9.24 4.78
C PHE A 118 1.46 -8.74 3.64
N LEU A 119 2.31 -7.74 3.91
CA LEU A 119 3.28 -7.23 2.92
C LEU A 119 4.50 -8.15 2.76
N GLU A 120 4.91 -8.84 3.81
CA GLU A 120 6.11 -9.68 3.82
C GLU A 120 6.03 -10.76 2.72
N GLY A 121 4.88 -11.42 2.56
CA GLY A 121 4.67 -12.37 1.47
C GLY A 121 4.59 -11.68 0.11
N ALA A 122 3.89 -10.55 0.03
CA ALA A 122 3.63 -9.85 -1.23
C ALA A 122 4.82 -9.09 -1.81
N THR A 123 5.92 -8.98 -1.06
CA THR A 123 7.16 -8.30 -1.48
C THR A 123 8.23 -9.27 -1.97
N LYS A 124 7.87 -10.53 -2.21
CA LYS A 124 8.76 -11.58 -2.71
C LYS A 124 8.54 -11.85 -4.20
N GLU A 125 9.52 -12.46 -4.85
CA GLU A 125 9.46 -12.82 -6.27
C GLU A 125 8.36 -13.86 -6.52
N GLU A 126 8.27 -14.86 -5.64
CA GLU A 126 7.33 -15.99 -5.76
C GLU A 126 5.88 -15.51 -5.77
N HIS A 127 5.56 -14.43 -5.06
CA HIS A 127 4.24 -13.82 -5.09
C HIS A 127 3.86 -13.30 -6.48
N PHE A 128 4.78 -12.63 -7.17
CA PHE A 128 4.53 -12.11 -8.51
C PHE A 128 4.47 -13.23 -9.56
N LEU A 129 5.35 -14.23 -9.45
CA LEU A 129 5.28 -15.42 -10.32
C LEU A 129 3.96 -16.17 -10.13
N GLY A 130 3.55 -16.40 -8.88
CA GLY A 130 2.26 -17.04 -8.58
C GLY A 130 1.06 -16.21 -9.06
N LEU A 131 1.14 -14.87 -8.99
CA LEU A 131 0.11 -13.99 -9.56
C LEU A 131 0.04 -14.11 -11.08
N ILE A 132 1.17 -14.22 -11.77
CA ILE A 132 1.22 -14.44 -13.22
C ILE A 132 0.60 -15.80 -13.57
N ASP A 133 1.02 -16.87 -12.90
CA ASP A 133 0.48 -18.22 -13.12
C ASP A 133 -1.04 -18.27 -12.90
N TRP A 134 -1.51 -17.63 -11.81
CA TRP A 134 -2.94 -17.53 -11.52
C TRP A 134 -3.68 -16.78 -12.61
N VAL A 135 -3.16 -15.64 -13.10
CA VAL A 135 -3.81 -14.88 -14.18
C VAL A 135 -3.85 -15.69 -15.48
N GLU A 136 -2.75 -16.32 -15.89
CA GLU A 136 -2.71 -17.11 -17.13
C GLU A 136 -3.64 -18.33 -17.07
N LEU A 137 -3.78 -18.97 -15.91
CA LEU A 137 -4.70 -20.09 -15.70
C LEU A 137 -6.18 -19.70 -15.86
N HIS A 138 -6.55 -18.48 -15.46
CA HIS A 138 -7.95 -18.03 -15.46
C HIS A 138 -8.33 -17.23 -16.71
N ARG A 139 -7.40 -17.01 -17.65
CA ARG A 139 -7.76 -16.33 -18.91
C ARG A 139 -8.83 -17.12 -19.67
N PRO A 140 -9.82 -16.42 -20.28
CA PRO A 140 -9.94 -14.97 -20.46
C PRO A 140 -10.79 -14.25 -19.39
N GLU A 141 -11.04 -14.89 -18.24
CA GLU A 141 -11.89 -14.32 -17.20
C GLU A 141 -11.30 -13.03 -16.63
N LYS A 142 -12.19 -12.08 -16.29
CA LYS A 142 -11.78 -10.82 -15.67
C LYS A 142 -11.62 -11.05 -14.17
N ALA A 143 -10.49 -10.59 -13.62
CA ALA A 143 -10.24 -10.58 -12.19
C ALA A 143 -10.25 -9.15 -11.64
N ILE A 144 -10.72 -8.99 -10.40
CA ILE A 144 -10.65 -7.74 -9.65
C ILE A 144 -9.98 -8.02 -8.30
N VAL A 145 -9.17 -7.08 -7.83
CA VAL A 145 -8.60 -7.20 -6.48
C VAL A 145 -9.71 -7.00 -5.47
N LYS A 146 -9.89 -7.98 -4.58
CA LYS A 146 -11.00 -8.05 -3.63
C LYS A 146 -11.11 -6.84 -2.68
N VAL A 147 -10.02 -6.11 -2.44
CA VAL A 147 -10.06 -4.85 -1.65
C VAL A 147 -10.93 -3.77 -2.29
N TYR A 148 -11.10 -3.78 -3.61
CA TYR A 148 -11.99 -2.85 -4.33
C TYR A 148 -13.45 -3.28 -4.31
N CYS A 149 -13.74 -4.49 -3.83
CA CYS A 149 -15.09 -4.99 -3.67
C CYS A 149 -15.56 -4.66 -2.24
N LYS A 150 -16.46 -3.68 -2.14
CA LYS A 150 -17.15 -3.34 -0.91
C LYS A 150 -18.40 -4.22 -0.76
N ASP A 151 -18.54 -4.83 0.40
CA ASP A 151 -19.75 -5.47 0.86
C ASP A 151 -20.48 -4.48 1.79
N ASP A 152 -21.61 -3.93 1.38
CA ASP A 152 -22.28 -2.87 2.16
C ASP A 152 -22.82 -3.36 3.52
N ASP A 153 -23.09 -4.66 3.63
CA ASP A 153 -23.59 -5.27 4.86
C ASP A 153 -22.45 -5.49 5.86
N ASP A 154 -21.27 -5.93 5.38
CA ASP A 154 -20.14 -6.34 6.23
C ASP A 154 -19.01 -5.31 6.36
N ASP A 155 -18.81 -4.43 5.37
CA ASP A 155 -17.71 -3.48 5.34
C ASP A 155 -18.12 -2.08 5.82
N GLU A 156 -17.31 -1.51 6.69
CA GLU A 156 -17.36 -0.08 7.04
C GLU A 156 -16.64 0.75 5.98
N ALA A 157 -15.41 0.36 5.64
CA ALA A 157 -14.55 1.11 4.73
C ALA A 157 -13.47 0.23 4.10
N ALA A 158 -13.04 0.60 2.89
CA ALA A 158 -11.87 0.05 2.25
C ALA A 158 -10.94 1.19 1.82
N VAL A 159 -9.66 1.09 2.13
CA VAL A 159 -8.64 2.05 1.71
C VAL A 159 -7.52 1.34 0.96
N VAL A 160 -7.07 1.94 -0.14
CA VAL A 160 -5.89 1.47 -0.87
C VAL A 160 -4.84 2.56 -0.86
N VAL A 161 -3.65 2.22 -0.37
CA VAL A 161 -2.51 3.13 -0.28
C VAL A 161 -1.54 2.82 -1.41
N SER A 162 -1.20 3.84 -2.18
CA SER A 162 -0.12 3.79 -3.18
C SER A 162 0.94 4.82 -2.83
N SER A 163 2.22 4.49 -3.06
CA SER A 163 3.35 5.37 -2.74
C SER A 163 4.09 5.80 -4.00
N GLY A 164 3.98 7.09 -4.31
CA GLY A 164 4.76 7.75 -5.37
C GLY A 164 6.17 8.17 -4.95
N GLN A 165 6.61 7.89 -3.71
CA GLN A 165 7.87 8.43 -3.17
C GLN A 165 9.12 8.02 -3.95
N ARG A 166 9.08 6.90 -4.68
CA ARG A 166 10.19 6.44 -5.52
C ARG A 166 10.24 7.11 -6.89
N PHE A 167 9.24 7.90 -7.24
CA PHE A 167 9.26 8.67 -8.47
C PHE A 167 10.40 9.71 -8.40
N PRO A 168 11.37 9.69 -9.34
CA PRO A 168 12.58 10.51 -9.24
C PRO A 168 12.33 11.95 -9.68
N VAL A 169 11.34 12.62 -9.07
CA VAL A 169 10.90 13.97 -9.45
C VAL A 169 12.04 14.99 -9.43
N SER A 170 12.98 14.87 -8.48
CA SER A 170 14.14 15.75 -8.37
C SER A 170 15.18 15.58 -9.49
N ARG A 171 15.08 14.50 -10.28
CA ARG A 171 15.94 14.25 -11.46
C ARG A 171 15.32 14.75 -12.75
N ILE A 172 14.10 15.29 -12.71
CA ILE A 172 13.40 15.79 -13.88
C ILE A 172 13.78 17.25 -14.07
N ASP A 173 14.42 17.56 -15.19
CA ASP A 173 14.69 18.92 -15.63
C ASP A 173 14.63 18.97 -17.16
N PHE A 174 13.67 19.72 -17.68
CA PHE A 174 13.48 19.91 -19.12
C PHE A 174 14.09 21.24 -19.63
N GLY A 175 14.96 21.88 -18.84
CA GLY A 175 15.57 23.18 -19.13
C GLY A 175 14.97 24.35 -18.34
N TRP A 176 14.06 24.08 -17.40
CA TRP A 176 13.41 25.09 -16.56
C TRP A 176 13.75 24.92 -15.06
N GLY A 177 14.65 24.00 -14.73
CA GLY A 177 14.97 23.62 -13.36
C GLY A 177 14.07 22.51 -12.82
N GLN A 178 14.35 22.09 -11.59
CA GLN A 178 13.66 20.99 -10.93
C GLN A 178 12.22 21.37 -10.51
N PRO A 179 11.26 20.43 -10.55
CA PRO A 179 9.92 20.67 -10.04
C PRO A 179 9.92 21.07 -8.57
N ALA A 180 9.22 22.17 -8.26
CA ALA A 180 9.06 22.64 -6.87
C ALA A 180 7.97 21.87 -6.11
N PHE A 181 6.96 21.34 -6.82
CA PHE A 181 5.83 20.62 -6.24
C PHE A 181 5.26 19.63 -7.26
N GLY A 182 4.80 18.47 -6.78
CA GLY A 182 4.09 17.48 -7.58
C GLY A 182 2.94 16.89 -6.78
N SER A 183 1.79 16.73 -7.42
CA SER A 183 0.59 16.13 -6.82
C SER A 183 -0.07 15.17 -7.80
N TYR A 184 -0.79 14.19 -7.26
CA TYR A 184 -1.69 13.35 -8.03
C TYR A 184 -3.09 13.96 -7.95
N HIS A 185 -3.76 14.11 -9.10
CA HIS A 185 -5.18 14.46 -9.16
C HIS A 185 -5.92 13.24 -9.70
N PHE A 186 -6.93 12.78 -8.95
CA PHE A 186 -7.85 11.72 -9.33
C PHE A 186 -9.24 12.32 -9.49
#